data_AF-A0A1H0MVG0-F1
#
_entry.id   AF-A0A1H0MVG0-F1
#
_cell.length_a   1.000
_cell.length_b   1.000
_cell.length_c   1.000
_cell.angle_alpha   90.00
_cell.angle_beta   90.00
_cell.angle_gamma   90.00
#
_symmetry.space_group_name_H-M   'P 1'
#
loop_
_entity.id
_entity.type
_entity.pdbx_description
1 polymer ?
#
loop_
_entity_poly.entity_id
_entity_poly.type
_entity_poly.pdbx_seq_one_letter_code
_entity_poly.pdbx_strand_id
1 'polypeptide(L)'
;MTENLARRDFLKASAAFAGIAATSAFSCVEIASAAPIAVPTVDKLSIKVLVDSSFDAFFRPKQANGVSITPTARGADFRKPLHSEWGLSLWLESQAAGDQRTLMLDYGYTPEVLINNMELVGADPSKIDALIVSHGHYDHFGGLNGFLDKFRDKLPAEVKLYAGGEDNFCHRVNPTPTKGQFTDFGALDRRQLASQKVTTVLCETPTVIAGHAFTTGKITRRSIERVLPQTWVEFGIKDGLGCNIGHYLPAEMEGKIVPDEHIHEHATCFNVKDMGLVVISSCGHVGIVNSVKQAQEVSGIQKIHAIVGGFHLGPAPADYLKQVVGEIKALDPDVLIPMHCSGLNFVQEATAQMGDKVLVTTTGSRLTFGI
;
A
#
# COMPACT_ATOMS: atom_id res chain seq x y z
N MET A 1 61.60 -44.51 -2.64
CA MET A 1 61.69 -43.32 -1.76
C MET A 1 60.37 -42.58 -1.92
N THR A 2 59.36 -42.90 -1.10
CA THR A 2 59.01 -42.14 0.13
C THR A 2 58.68 -40.68 -0.25
N GLU A 3 57.47 -40.14 -0.12
CA GLU A 3 56.37 -40.41 0.83
C GLU A 3 55.06 -39.73 0.34
N ASN A 4 53.96 -40.47 0.48
CA ASN A 4 52.64 -40.12 1.05
C ASN A 4 51.87 -38.85 0.61
N LEU A 5 50.73 -39.04 -0.08
CA LEU A 5 49.34 -39.05 0.47
C LEU A 5 48.84 -37.61 0.77
N ALA A 6 47.75 -37.08 0.21
CA ALA A 6 46.54 -37.71 -0.28
C ALA A 6 45.87 -36.88 -1.40
N ARG A 7 45.46 -37.56 -2.47
CA ARG A 7 44.59 -37.07 -3.55
C ARG A 7 43.35 -37.95 -3.57
N ARG A 8 42.28 -37.49 -2.91
CA ARG A 8 40.89 -37.99 -2.82
C ARG A 8 40.28 -37.14 -1.70
N ASP A 9 39.31 -36.25 -1.87
CA ASP A 9 38.10 -36.33 -2.66
C ASP A 9 37.68 -34.93 -3.15
N PHE A 10 37.44 -34.80 -4.44
CA PHE A 10 36.88 -33.60 -5.06
C PHE A 10 35.43 -33.90 -5.41
N LEU A 11 34.54 -32.95 -5.10
CA LEU A 11 33.10 -32.88 -5.41
C LEU A 11 32.15 -33.66 -4.50
N LYS A 12 31.63 -32.95 -3.49
CA LYS A 12 30.19 -32.75 -3.24
C LYS A 12 30.01 -31.92 -1.97
N ALA A 13 29.68 -30.64 -2.13
CA ALA A 13 28.89 -29.88 -1.14
C ALA A 13 28.50 -28.54 -1.76
N SER A 14 27.31 -28.51 -2.38
CA SER A 14 26.51 -27.30 -2.45
C SER A 14 26.10 -26.96 -1.03
N ALA A 15 26.64 -25.88 -0.47
CA ALA A 15 26.18 -25.33 0.80
C ALA A 15 25.98 -23.83 0.61
N ALA A 16 24.75 -23.42 0.93
CA ALA A 16 24.25 -22.07 0.84
C ALA A 16 25.20 -21.05 1.45
N PHE A 17 25.57 -20.03 0.68
CA PHE A 17 26.06 -18.78 1.22
C PHE A 17 24.86 -18.00 1.78
N ALA A 18 24.44 -18.35 2.99
CA ALA A 18 23.77 -17.41 3.88
C ALA A 18 24.84 -16.42 4.34
N GLY A 19 24.95 -15.28 3.65
CA GLY A 19 25.81 -14.19 4.04
C GLY A 19 25.30 -13.57 5.33
N ILE A 20 25.90 -13.95 6.46
CA ILE A 20 25.76 -13.24 7.73
C ILE A 20 26.60 -11.96 7.62
N ALA A 21 25.96 -10.83 7.35
CA ALA A 21 26.51 -9.51 7.63
C ALA A 21 26.04 -9.09 9.02
N ALA A 22 26.85 -9.35 10.02
CA ALA A 22 26.65 -8.85 11.37
C ALA A 22 27.14 -7.40 11.47
N THR A 23 26.23 -6.41 11.37
CA THR A 23 26.40 -5.08 11.98
C THR A 23 25.04 -4.36 12.11
N SER A 24 24.46 -4.44 13.32
CA SER A 24 23.56 -3.49 14.01
C SER A 24 22.42 -4.22 14.73
N ALA A 25 22.39 -4.09 16.06
CA ALA A 25 21.47 -4.80 16.95
C ALA A 25 20.05 -4.21 16.99
N PHE A 26 19.53 -3.70 15.87
CA PHE A 26 18.25 -2.94 15.85
C PHE A 26 17.34 -3.17 14.64
N SER A 27 17.59 -4.12 13.74
CA SER A 27 16.70 -4.35 12.61
C SER A 27 15.85 -5.63 12.78
N CYS A 28 14.65 -5.50 13.35
CA CYS A 28 13.58 -6.50 13.18
C CYS A 28 12.99 -6.35 11.76
N VAL A 29 13.79 -6.69 10.75
CA VAL A 29 13.40 -6.65 9.34
C VAL A 29 13.34 -8.08 8.83
N GLU A 30 12.16 -8.50 8.39
CA GLU A 30 11.96 -9.73 7.65
C GLU A 30 11.89 -9.40 6.15
N ILE A 31 12.56 -10.19 5.32
CA ILE A 31 12.44 -10.10 3.85
C ILE A 31 11.56 -11.27 3.42
N ALA A 32 10.51 -10.99 2.64
CA ALA A 32 9.62 -12.02 2.13
C ALA A 32 10.35 -12.99 1.18
N SER A 33 9.90 -14.25 1.17
CA SER A 33 10.46 -15.30 0.30
C SER A 33 9.86 -15.24 -1.10
N ALA A 34 10.70 -15.42 -2.14
CA ALA A 34 10.33 -15.36 -3.56
C ALA A 34 9.52 -16.55 -4.11
N ALA A 35 8.90 -17.36 -3.26
CA ALA A 35 8.13 -18.53 -3.69
C ALA A 35 6.73 -18.12 -4.19
N PRO A 36 6.13 -18.86 -5.15
CA PRO A 36 4.72 -18.67 -5.49
C PRO A 36 3.84 -18.73 -4.23
N ILE A 37 2.96 -17.74 -4.08
CA ILE A 37 2.06 -17.68 -2.94
C ILE A 37 0.81 -18.53 -3.18
N ALA A 38 0.34 -19.21 -2.13
CA ALA A 38 -1.03 -19.72 -2.11
C ALA A 38 -1.95 -18.54 -1.79
N VAL A 39 -2.69 -18.04 -2.79
CA VAL A 39 -3.57 -16.89 -2.59
C VAL A 39 -4.76 -17.26 -1.72
N PRO A 40 -4.96 -16.58 -0.57
CA PRO A 40 -6.09 -16.86 0.30
C PRO A 40 -7.39 -16.39 -0.34
N THR A 41 -8.47 -17.12 -0.06
CA THR A 41 -9.83 -16.73 -0.47
C THR A 41 -10.61 -16.30 0.75
N VAL A 42 -11.26 -15.13 0.67
CA VAL A 42 -12.14 -14.61 1.72
C VAL A 42 -13.59 -14.68 1.27
N ASP A 43 -14.50 -14.97 2.20
CA ASP A 43 -15.95 -14.97 1.95
C ASP A 43 -16.48 -13.53 1.84
N LYS A 44 -15.91 -12.61 2.62
CA LYS A 44 -16.35 -11.21 2.70
C LYS A 44 -15.18 -10.25 2.92
N LEU A 45 -15.27 -9.06 2.35
CA LEU A 45 -14.39 -7.93 2.61
C LEU A 45 -15.22 -6.67 2.89
N SER A 46 -14.81 -5.88 3.87
CA SER A 46 -15.30 -4.52 4.10
C SER A 46 -14.14 -3.56 4.21
N ILE A 47 -14.29 -2.38 3.62
CA ILE A 47 -13.29 -1.30 3.65
C ILE A 47 -13.96 -0.08 4.26
N LYS A 48 -13.43 0.46 5.37
CA LYS A 48 -13.84 1.78 5.87
C LYS A 48 -12.80 2.81 5.44
N VAL A 49 -13.25 3.91 4.86
CA VAL A 49 -12.40 5.03 4.46
C VAL A 49 -12.18 5.91 5.69
N LEU A 50 -11.01 5.78 6.33
CA LEU A 50 -10.67 6.54 7.53
C LEU A 50 -10.21 7.95 7.18
N VAL A 51 -9.39 8.08 6.14
CA VAL A 51 -8.90 9.36 5.63
C VAL A 51 -8.95 9.33 4.11
N ASP A 52 -9.50 10.39 3.52
CA ASP A 52 -9.49 10.71 2.09
C ASP A 52 -9.63 12.24 1.94
N SER A 53 -9.48 12.75 0.73
CA SER A 53 -9.45 14.19 0.41
C SER A 53 -10.80 14.90 0.54
N SER A 54 -11.91 14.19 0.73
CA SER A 54 -13.24 14.81 0.77
C SER A 54 -14.23 14.14 1.72
N PHE A 55 -15.16 14.97 2.24
CA PHE A 55 -16.33 14.57 3.00
C PHE A 55 -17.62 15.14 2.36
N ASP A 56 -18.63 14.31 2.13
CA ASP A 56 -19.96 14.71 1.63
C ASP A 56 -21.06 14.24 2.60
N ALA A 57 -21.64 15.21 3.32
CA ALA A 57 -22.72 14.98 4.29
C ALA A 57 -24.06 14.55 3.67
N PHE A 58 -24.20 14.67 2.35
CA PHE A 58 -25.38 14.27 1.56
C PHE A 58 -25.16 12.99 0.77
N PHE A 59 -23.98 12.38 0.90
CA PHE A 59 -23.67 11.11 0.25
C PHE A 59 -24.75 10.07 0.55
N ARG A 60 -25.26 9.44 -0.50
CA ARG A 60 -26.30 8.41 -0.41
C ARG A 60 -25.69 7.03 -0.67
N PRO A 61 -26.22 5.97 -0.06
CA PRO A 61 -25.80 4.62 -0.38
C PRO A 61 -25.84 4.35 -1.89
N LYS A 62 -24.82 3.66 -2.39
CA LYS A 62 -24.71 3.23 -3.79
C LYS A 62 -24.37 1.75 -3.87
N GLN A 63 -24.76 1.12 -4.98
CA GLN A 63 -24.50 -0.28 -5.24
C GLN A 63 -24.23 -0.48 -6.74
N ALA A 64 -23.23 -1.30 -7.05
CA ALA A 64 -23.01 -1.81 -8.40
C ALA A 64 -22.38 -3.20 -8.31
N ASN A 65 -22.87 -4.15 -9.10
CA ASN A 65 -22.28 -5.48 -9.30
C ASN A 65 -21.88 -6.23 -8.02
N GLY A 66 -22.69 -6.14 -6.95
CA GLY A 66 -22.42 -6.82 -5.68
C GLY A 66 -21.50 -6.07 -4.71
N VAL A 67 -21.03 -4.88 -5.08
CA VAL A 67 -20.37 -3.93 -4.18
C VAL A 67 -21.39 -2.93 -3.67
N SER A 68 -21.40 -2.68 -2.36
CA SER A 68 -22.20 -1.61 -1.74
C SER A 68 -21.31 -0.60 -1.04
N ILE A 69 -21.67 0.68 -1.13
CA ILE A 69 -21.01 1.79 -0.42
C ILE A 69 -22.07 2.48 0.42
N THR A 70 -21.84 2.57 1.72
CA THR A 70 -22.72 3.25 2.67
C THR A 70 -21.95 4.35 3.41
N PRO A 71 -22.54 5.52 3.65
CA PRO A 71 -21.93 6.52 4.51
C PRO A 71 -21.91 6.03 5.96
N THR A 72 -20.96 6.50 6.77
CA THR A 72 -21.06 6.31 8.22
C THR A 72 -22.31 7.02 8.77
N ALA A 73 -22.86 6.48 9.86
CA ALA A 73 -23.92 7.15 10.58
C ALA A 73 -23.39 8.48 11.17
N ARG A 74 -24.26 9.50 11.23
CA ARG A 74 -23.90 10.74 11.92
C ARG A 74 -23.69 10.43 13.40
N GLY A 75 -22.55 10.86 13.94
CA GLY A 75 -22.25 10.73 15.36
C GLY A 75 -23.29 11.46 16.23
N ALA A 76 -23.52 10.95 17.44
CA ALA A 76 -24.43 11.58 18.39
C ALA A 76 -23.88 12.91 18.95
N ASP A 77 -22.55 13.07 18.98
CA ASP A 77 -21.91 14.32 19.40
C ASP A 77 -21.67 15.24 18.19
N PHE A 78 -22.50 16.27 18.06
CA PHE A 78 -22.42 17.26 16.96
C PHE A 78 -21.11 18.07 16.96
N ARG A 79 -20.30 18.01 18.03
CA ARG A 79 -19.01 18.71 18.13
C ARG A 79 -17.85 17.92 17.54
N LYS A 80 -18.06 16.63 17.19
CA LYS A 80 -17.06 15.77 16.57
C LYS A 80 -17.43 15.45 15.12
N PRO A 81 -17.01 16.27 14.15
CA PRO A 81 -17.20 15.95 12.73
C PRO A 81 -16.13 14.96 12.23
N LEU A 82 -16.42 14.29 11.12
CA LEU A 82 -15.37 13.68 10.32
C LEU A 82 -14.49 14.77 9.72
N HIS A 83 -13.19 14.51 9.68
CA HIS A 83 -12.21 15.40 9.04
C HIS A 83 -11.68 14.75 7.76
N SER A 84 -11.31 15.57 6.79
CA SER A 84 -10.68 15.14 5.54
C SER A 84 -9.41 15.93 5.34
N GLU A 85 -8.42 15.29 4.75
CA GLU A 85 -7.11 15.88 4.45
C GLU A 85 -6.52 15.20 3.21
N TRP A 86 -5.49 15.80 2.63
CA TRP A 86 -4.72 15.13 1.59
C TRP A 86 -4.03 13.91 2.18
N GLY A 87 -4.42 12.71 1.75
CA GLY A 87 -3.88 11.44 2.23
C GLY A 87 -4.90 10.33 2.13
N LEU A 88 -4.46 9.10 2.37
CA LEU A 88 -5.32 7.92 2.38
C LEU A 88 -5.08 7.09 3.64
N SER A 89 -6.16 6.59 4.23
CA SER A 89 -6.09 5.52 5.23
C SER A 89 -7.35 4.67 5.15
N LEU A 90 -7.16 3.35 5.10
CA LEU A 90 -8.22 2.37 4.91
C LEU A 90 -8.19 1.32 6.01
N TRP A 91 -9.36 1.04 6.59
CA TRP A 91 -9.60 -0.05 7.53
C TRP A 91 -10.18 -1.24 6.80
N LEU A 92 -9.46 -2.36 6.77
CA LEU A 92 -9.79 -3.54 5.96
C LEU A 92 -10.24 -4.68 6.87
N GLU A 93 -11.50 -5.09 6.78
CA GLU A 93 -12.08 -6.19 7.56
C GLU A 93 -12.45 -7.33 6.62
N SER A 94 -11.89 -8.53 6.84
CA SER A 94 -12.16 -9.69 5.99
C SER A 94 -12.57 -10.90 6.81
N GLN A 95 -13.40 -11.77 6.24
CA GLN A 95 -13.85 -13.01 6.85
C GLN A 95 -13.58 -14.20 5.93
N ALA A 96 -13.06 -15.29 6.47
CA ALA A 96 -12.80 -16.53 5.74
C ALA A 96 -13.03 -17.74 6.64
N ALA A 97 -13.93 -18.64 6.27
CA ALA A 97 -14.17 -19.90 6.99
C ALA A 97 -14.41 -19.73 8.52
N GLY A 98 -15.05 -18.62 8.92
CA GLY A 98 -15.31 -18.30 10.33
C GLY A 98 -14.18 -17.57 11.06
N ASP A 99 -13.01 -17.38 10.42
CA ASP A 99 -11.94 -16.49 10.90
C ASP A 99 -12.17 -15.05 10.40
N GLN A 100 -11.80 -14.07 11.22
CA GLN A 100 -11.87 -12.66 10.86
C GLN A 100 -10.51 -12.01 11.02
N ARG A 101 -10.09 -11.23 10.02
CA ARG A 101 -8.89 -10.40 10.09
C ARG A 101 -9.18 -8.94 9.84
N THR A 102 -8.47 -8.10 10.56
CA THR A 102 -8.49 -6.65 10.41
C THR A 102 -7.10 -6.14 10.11
N LEU A 103 -6.96 -5.49 8.95
CA LEU A 103 -5.73 -4.87 8.50
C LEU A 103 -5.94 -3.36 8.39
N MET A 104 -4.86 -2.60 8.53
CA MET A 104 -4.88 -1.16 8.31
C MET A 104 -3.87 -0.81 7.21
N LEU A 105 -4.36 -0.17 6.15
CA LEU A 105 -3.57 0.25 5.01
C LEU A 105 -3.44 1.77 5.00
N ASP A 106 -2.22 2.26 5.12
CA ASP A 106 -1.85 3.66 5.21
C ASP A 106 -2.53 4.43 6.37
N TYR A 107 -2.08 5.66 6.60
CA TYR A 107 -2.26 6.38 7.86
C TYR A 107 -2.58 7.86 7.68
N GLY A 108 -2.88 8.31 6.46
CA GLY A 108 -3.14 9.72 6.16
C GLY A 108 -1.94 10.63 6.45
N TYR A 109 -2.21 11.92 6.59
CA TYR A 109 -1.21 12.96 6.79
C TYR A 109 -0.97 13.27 8.26
N THR A 110 -2.03 13.34 9.07
CA THR A 110 -1.97 13.73 10.47
C THR A 110 -2.60 12.69 11.40
N PRO A 111 -1.98 12.42 12.57
CA PRO A 111 -2.56 11.48 13.53
C PRO A 111 -3.89 12.00 14.10
N GLU A 112 -4.09 13.31 14.21
CA GLU A 112 -5.32 13.91 14.74
C GLU A 112 -6.55 13.56 13.90
N VAL A 113 -6.45 13.73 12.57
CA VAL A 113 -7.53 13.39 11.64
C VAL A 113 -7.80 11.89 11.65
N LEU A 114 -6.73 11.09 11.55
CA LEU A 114 -6.83 9.64 11.56
C LEU A 114 -7.56 9.13 12.83
N ILE A 115 -7.07 9.53 14.00
CA ILE A 115 -7.55 9.06 15.29
C ILE A 115 -8.99 9.51 15.55
N ASN A 116 -9.35 10.75 15.20
CA ASN A 116 -10.73 11.24 15.29
C ASN A 116 -11.68 10.39 14.43
N ASN A 117 -11.30 10.15 13.18
CA ASN A 117 -12.15 9.43 12.24
C ASN A 117 -12.31 7.95 12.63
N MET A 118 -11.24 7.31 13.13
CA MET A 118 -11.31 5.95 13.68
C MET A 118 -12.36 5.83 14.80
N GLU A 119 -12.41 6.81 15.72
CA GLU A 119 -13.43 6.84 16.77
C GLU A 119 -14.85 6.92 16.18
N LEU A 120 -15.07 7.84 15.23
CA LEU A 120 -16.39 8.10 14.65
C LEU A 120 -16.92 6.97 13.75
N VAL A 121 -16.04 6.22 13.09
CA VAL A 121 -16.42 5.10 12.20
C VAL A 121 -16.41 3.74 12.91
N GLY A 122 -16.09 3.71 14.20
CA GLY A 122 -16.00 2.49 15.00
C GLY A 122 -14.89 1.54 14.53
N ALA A 123 -13.70 2.09 14.26
CA ALA A 123 -12.50 1.31 14.02
C ALA A 123 -11.79 1.04 15.35
N ASP A 124 -11.89 -0.21 15.84
CA ASP A 124 -11.31 -0.61 17.12
C ASP A 124 -9.86 -1.11 16.93
N PRO A 125 -8.83 -0.37 17.38
CA PRO A 125 -7.43 -0.76 17.21
C PRO A 125 -7.07 -2.10 17.86
N SER A 126 -7.84 -2.57 18.86
CA SER A 126 -7.60 -3.89 19.48
C SER A 126 -7.88 -5.07 18.54
N LYS A 127 -8.49 -4.82 17.38
CA LYS A 127 -8.79 -5.83 16.37
C LYS A 127 -7.69 -5.99 15.33
N ILE A 128 -6.70 -5.10 15.27
CA ILE A 128 -5.69 -5.09 14.20
C ILE A 128 -4.79 -6.32 14.29
N ASP A 129 -4.73 -7.07 13.19
CA ASP A 129 -3.81 -8.19 12.98
C ASP A 129 -2.53 -7.75 12.26
N ALA A 130 -2.63 -6.79 11.33
CA ALA A 130 -1.49 -6.32 10.56
C ALA A 130 -1.62 -4.86 10.11
N LEU A 131 -0.45 -4.23 9.94
CA LEU A 131 -0.26 -2.89 9.44
C LEU A 131 0.33 -2.96 8.03
N ILE A 132 -0.03 -2.03 7.14
CA ILE A 132 0.46 -1.98 5.76
C ILE A 132 0.78 -0.52 5.41
N VAL A 133 1.95 -0.29 4.81
CA VAL A 133 2.31 0.98 4.17
C VAL A 133 2.59 0.72 2.69
N SER A 134 1.85 1.43 1.83
CA SER A 134 1.87 1.21 0.39
C SER A 134 3.16 1.71 -0.28
N HIS A 135 3.60 2.91 0.10
CA HIS A 135 4.80 3.58 -0.39
C HIS A 135 5.25 4.64 0.62
N GLY A 136 6.47 5.16 0.45
CA GLY A 136 7.10 6.06 1.43
C GLY A 136 6.69 7.53 1.33
N HIS A 137 5.47 7.88 0.93
CA HIS A 137 4.99 9.27 0.93
C HIS A 137 4.34 9.67 2.25
N TYR A 138 4.58 10.91 2.67
CA TYR A 138 4.14 11.40 3.98
C TYR A 138 2.62 11.39 4.15
N ASP A 139 1.85 11.62 3.10
CA ASP A 139 0.39 11.57 3.13
C ASP A 139 -0.19 10.15 3.25
N HIS A 140 0.68 9.13 3.30
CA HIS A 140 0.32 7.73 3.52
C HIS A 140 0.89 7.15 4.81
N PHE A 141 1.94 7.73 5.41
CA PHE A 141 2.48 7.27 6.70
C PHE A 141 2.44 8.33 7.81
N GLY A 142 2.07 9.57 7.53
CA GLY A 142 2.22 10.71 8.45
C GLY A 142 1.48 10.54 9.78
N GLY A 143 0.32 9.89 9.76
CA GLY A 143 -0.43 9.55 10.98
C GLY A 143 0.09 8.34 11.77
N LEU A 144 1.03 7.56 11.23
CA LEU A 144 1.43 6.26 11.80
C LEU A 144 2.03 6.37 13.20
N ASN A 145 2.95 7.32 13.41
CA ASN A 145 3.62 7.45 14.71
C ASN A 145 2.65 7.86 15.81
N GLY A 146 1.81 8.86 15.58
CA GLY A 146 0.81 9.26 16.58
C GLY A 146 -0.27 8.19 16.80
N PHE A 147 -0.59 7.40 15.78
CA PHE A 147 -1.42 6.21 15.92
C PHE A 147 -0.78 5.17 16.85
N LEU A 148 0.49 4.83 16.63
CA LEU A 148 1.24 3.89 17.46
C LEU A 148 1.37 4.41 18.90
N ASP A 149 1.76 5.66 19.08
CA ASP A 149 1.89 6.29 20.41
C ASP A 149 0.59 6.21 21.22
N LYS A 150 -0.57 6.36 20.55
CA LYS A 150 -1.87 6.33 21.21
C LYS A 150 -2.37 4.91 21.50
N PHE A 151 -2.09 3.95 20.64
CA PHE A 151 -2.77 2.64 20.66
C PHE A 151 -1.83 1.44 20.81
N ARG A 152 -0.53 1.65 21.02
CA ARG A 152 0.43 0.54 21.09
C ARG A 152 0.05 -0.54 22.10
N ASP A 153 -0.51 -0.15 23.24
CA ASP A 153 -0.98 -1.05 24.30
C ASP A 153 -2.17 -1.94 23.91
N LYS A 154 -2.90 -1.56 22.84
CA LYS A 154 -4.02 -2.32 22.29
C LYS A 154 -3.62 -3.24 21.14
N LEU A 155 -2.46 -3.00 20.51
CA LEU A 155 -1.98 -3.81 19.39
C LEU A 155 -1.31 -5.11 19.87
N PRO A 156 -1.22 -6.14 19.01
CA PRO A 156 -0.45 -7.34 19.31
C PRO A 156 0.97 -7.05 19.81
N ALA A 157 1.51 -7.93 20.67
CA ALA A 157 2.84 -7.75 21.24
C ALA A 157 3.94 -7.64 20.17
N GLU A 158 3.78 -8.33 19.05
CA GLU A 158 4.58 -8.19 17.84
C GLU A 158 3.64 -7.96 16.66
N VAL A 159 3.39 -6.69 16.34
CA VAL A 159 2.59 -6.32 15.16
C VAL A 159 3.52 -6.14 13.96
N LYS A 160 3.11 -6.66 12.80
CA LYS A 160 3.89 -6.55 11.57
C LYS A 160 3.41 -5.38 10.73
N LEU A 161 4.35 -4.59 10.21
CA LEU A 161 4.14 -3.59 9.16
C LEU A 161 4.68 -4.14 7.84
N TYR A 162 3.78 -4.43 6.91
CA TYR A 162 4.12 -4.85 5.56
C TYR A 162 4.39 -3.61 4.71
N ALA A 163 5.60 -3.51 4.18
CA ALA A 163 6.03 -2.43 3.28
C ALA A 163 6.54 -3.06 1.98
N GLY A 164 6.26 -2.46 0.83
CA GLY A 164 6.62 -3.09 -0.45
C GLY A 164 8.12 -3.30 -0.67
N GLY A 165 8.98 -2.55 0.03
CA GLY A 165 10.42 -2.71 -0.05
C GLY A 165 11.16 -1.54 0.58
N GLU A 166 12.48 -1.61 0.56
CA GLU A 166 13.36 -0.72 1.32
C GLU A 166 13.26 0.77 0.92
N ASP A 167 12.75 1.04 -0.28
CA ASP A 167 12.47 2.39 -0.80
C ASP A 167 11.43 3.18 0.02
N ASN A 168 10.56 2.48 0.77
CA ASN A 168 9.58 3.11 1.66
C ASN A 168 10.22 3.97 2.76
N PHE A 169 11.47 3.68 3.09
CA PHE A 169 12.21 4.36 4.15
C PHE A 169 13.17 5.42 3.62
N CYS A 170 13.31 5.57 2.29
CA CYS A 170 14.16 6.60 1.73
C CYS A 170 13.61 7.99 2.07
N HIS A 171 14.54 8.94 2.25
CA HIS A 171 14.18 10.33 2.42
C HIS A 171 13.63 10.89 1.11
N ARG A 172 12.52 11.59 1.20
CA ARG A 172 11.88 12.22 0.04
C ARG A 172 11.81 13.72 0.21
N VAL A 173 11.87 14.39 -0.92
CA VAL A 173 11.85 15.84 -0.99
C VAL A 173 10.95 16.31 -2.13
N ASN A 174 10.39 17.52 -1.98
CA ASN A 174 9.60 18.17 -3.02
C ASN A 174 10.46 19.17 -3.79
N PRO A 175 10.35 19.21 -5.13
CA PRO A 175 11.02 20.24 -5.92
C PRO A 175 10.37 21.61 -5.68
N THR A 176 11.19 22.67 -5.69
CA THR A 176 10.71 24.05 -5.63
C THR A 176 10.72 24.70 -7.03
N PRO A 177 10.13 25.89 -7.20
CA PRO A 177 10.25 26.64 -8.46
C PRO A 177 11.70 26.98 -8.86
N THR A 178 12.64 26.98 -7.91
CA THR A 178 14.05 27.18 -8.18
C THR A 178 14.72 25.85 -8.51
N LYS A 179 15.23 25.71 -9.73
CA LYS A 179 15.87 24.47 -10.20
C LYS A 179 16.98 24.01 -9.25
N GLY A 180 16.90 22.75 -8.82
CA GLY A 180 17.89 22.12 -7.92
C GLY A 180 17.69 22.43 -6.44
N GLN A 181 16.66 23.20 -6.08
CA GLN A 181 16.27 23.40 -4.68
C GLN A 181 15.08 22.52 -4.33
N PHE A 182 15.15 21.94 -3.13
CA PHE A 182 14.16 21.00 -2.62
C PHE A 182 13.75 21.36 -1.19
N THR A 183 12.53 20.98 -0.81
CA THR A 183 12.04 21.02 0.58
C THR A 183 11.81 19.60 1.07
N ASP A 184 12.01 19.38 2.37
CA ASP A 184 11.77 18.09 3.02
C ASP A 184 10.33 17.60 2.80
N PHE A 185 10.17 16.30 2.55
CA PHE A 185 8.89 15.57 2.52
C PHE A 185 8.92 14.32 3.40
N GLY A 186 9.92 14.22 4.27
CA GLY A 186 10.02 13.21 5.32
C GLY A 186 10.59 11.87 4.86
N ALA A 187 10.72 11.00 5.85
CA ALA A 187 11.09 9.60 5.69
C ALA A 187 10.41 8.79 6.79
N LEU A 188 9.97 7.57 6.47
CA LEU A 188 9.50 6.66 7.49
C LEU A 188 10.68 6.20 8.37
N ASP A 189 10.62 6.42 9.68
CA ASP A 189 11.71 6.09 10.59
C ASP A 189 11.57 4.68 11.17
N ARG A 190 12.33 3.73 10.62
CA ARG A 190 12.35 2.35 11.12
C ARG A 190 12.80 2.21 12.58
N ARG A 191 13.54 3.18 13.12
CA ARG A 191 13.96 3.17 14.53
C ARG A 191 12.79 3.44 15.46
N GLN A 192 11.86 4.30 15.04
CA GLN A 192 10.62 4.58 15.76
C GLN A 192 9.68 3.36 15.69
N LEU A 193 9.60 2.69 14.54
CA LEU A 193 8.86 1.42 14.43
C LEU A 193 9.44 0.36 15.38
N ALA A 194 10.76 0.20 15.40
CA ALA A 194 11.43 -0.76 16.27
C ALA A 194 11.24 -0.43 17.77
N SER A 195 11.32 0.83 18.17
CA SER A 195 11.07 1.25 19.56
C SER A 195 9.62 0.99 19.99
N GLN A 196 8.69 1.03 19.03
CA GLN A 196 7.29 0.65 19.19
C GLN A 196 7.06 -0.86 18.98
N LYS A 197 8.08 -1.72 18.95
CA LYS A 197 7.93 -3.18 18.76
C LYS A 197 7.09 -3.54 17.54
N VAL A 198 7.29 -2.80 16.45
CA VAL A 198 6.71 -3.08 15.13
C VAL A 198 7.79 -3.77 14.30
N THR A 199 7.49 -4.97 13.81
CA THR A 199 8.38 -5.70 12.91
C THR A 199 8.08 -5.31 11.47
N THR A 200 9.07 -4.87 10.71
CA THR A 200 8.89 -4.56 9.30
C THR A 200 9.04 -5.82 8.45
N VAL A 201 8.12 -6.04 7.53
CA VAL A 201 8.21 -7.08 6.50
C VAL A 201 8.36 -6.39 5.13
N LEU A 202 9.51 -6.58 4.50
CA LEU A 202 9.76 -6.09 3.14
C LEU A 202 9.16 -7.06 2.13
N CYS A 203 8.15 -6.59 1.41
CA CYS A 203 7.30 -7.36 0.52
C CYS A 203 7.70 -7.10 -0.95
N GLU A 204 8.99 -7.18 -1.27
CA GLU A 204 9.49 -6.98 -2.64
C GLU A 204 9.02 -8.10 -3.57
N THR A 205 8.68 -9.25 -3.00
CA THR A 205 8.00 -10.37 -3.65
C THR A 205 6.56 -10.49 -3.15
N PRO A 206 5.67 -11.15 -3.91
CA PRO A 206 4.29 -11.36 -3.48
C PRO A 206 4.25 -12.01 -2.10
N THR A 207 3.48 -11.43 -1.18
CA THR A 207 3.51 -11.83 0.24
C THR A 207 2.10 -11.95 0.78
N VAL A 208 1.76 -13.07 1.41
CA VAL A 208 0.47 -13.25 2.10
C VAL A 208 0.48 -12.46 3.41
N ILE A 209 -0.60 -11.71 3.66
CA ILE A 209 -0.79 -10.91 4.86
C ILE A 209 -1.89 -11.55 5.70
N ALA A 210 -1.54 -11.95 6.93
CA ALA A 210 -2.46 -12.50 7.92
C ALA A 210 -3.37 -13.64 7.41
N GLY A 211 -2.92 -14.39 6.38
CA GLY A 211 -3.68 -15.47 5.76
C GLY A 211 -4.94 -15.05 4.99
N HIS A 212 -5.20 -13.74 4.81
CA HIS A 212 -6.45 -13.22 4.23
C HIS A 212 -6.23 -12.31 3.01
N ALA A 213 -5.11 -11.59 2.97
CA ALA A 213 -4.76 -10.71 1.85
C ALA A 213 -3.39 -11.11 1.28
N PHE A 214 -2.99 -10.45 0.19
CA PHE A 214 -1.62 -10.54 -0.30
C PHE A 214 -1.16 -9.22 -0.92
N THR A 215 0.16 -8.98 -0.93
CA THR A 215 0.77 -7.91 -1.73
C THR A 215 1.12 -8.42 -3.12
N THR A 216 1.14 -7.54 -4.11
CA THR A 216 1.63 -7.86 -5.46
C THR A 216 3.12 -8.14 -5.54
N GLY A 217 3.88 -7.82 -4.49
CA GLY A 217 5.31 -7.59 -4.63
C GLY A 217 5.61 -6.37 -5.50
N LYS A 218 6.84 -6.30 -6.00
CA LYS A 218 7.26 -5.32 -7.00
C LYS A 218 6.40 -5.40 -8.25
N ILE A 219 5.86 -4.26 -8.66
CA ILE A 219 4.99 -4.16 -9.84
C ILE A 219 5.83 -3.93 -11.09
N THR A 220 5.68 -4.83 -12.07
CA THR A 220 6.32 -4.68 -13.37
C THR A 220 5.55 -3.68 -14.22
N ARG A 221 6.25 -2.68 -14.77
CA ARG A 221 5.66 -1.66 -15.65
C ARG A 221 5.55 -2.18 -17.09
N ARG A 222 4.33 -2.44 -17.55
CA ARG A 222 4.02 -3.08 -18.84
C ARG A 222 2.80 -2.48 -19.58
N SER A 223 2.24 -1.40 -19.05
CA SER A 223 1.15 -0.63 -19.66
C SER A 223 1.69 0.69 -20.24
N ILE A 224 0.79 1.52 -20.75
CA ILE A 224 1.08 2.90 -21.15
C ILE A 224 1.33 3.83 -19.93
N GLU A 225 1.14 3.31 -18.72
CA GLU A 225 1.27 4.09 -17.50
C GLU A 225 2.74 4.46 -17.26
N ARG A 226 2.96 5.74 -16.99
CA ARG A 226 4.26 6.31 -16.64
C ARG A 226 4.12 7.02 -15.31
N VAL A 227 5.22 7.09 -14.59
CA VAL A 227 5.33 7.91 -13.39
C VAL A 227 5.10 9.37 -13.78
N LEU A 228 4.09 10.01 -13.18
CA LEU A 228 3.77 11.41 -13.41
C LEU A 228 4.55 12.29 -12.42
N PRO A 229 4.87 13.56 -12.76
CA PRO A 229 5.75 14.40 -11.95
C PRO A 229 5.31 14.49 -10.48
N GLN A 230 6.21 14.10 -9.59
CA GLN A 230 5.98 14.05 -8.15
C GLN A 230 7.25 14.38 -7.35
N THR A 231 7.37 13.78 -6.16
CA THR A 231 8.53 13.87 -5.26
C THR A 231 9.84 13.41 -5.90
N TRP A 232 10.94 13.78 -5.26
CA TRP A 232 12.27 13.27 -5.52
C TRP A 232 12.72 12.46 -4.32
N VAL A 233 13.64 11.53 -4.53
CA VAL A 233 14.16 10.63 -3.50
C VAL A 233 15.66 10.84 -3.33
N GLU A 234 16.10 10.90 -2.07
CA GLU A 234 17.49 10.85 -1.66
C GLU A 234 17.80 9.46 -1.11
N PHE A 235 18.61 8.70 -1.85
CA PHE A 235 18.97 7.34 -1.47
C PHE A 235 20.12 7.33 -0.45
N GLY A 236 20.00 6.52 0.59
CA GLY A 236 21.04 6.34 1.60
C GLY A 236 20.54 6.61 3.01
N ILE A 237 21.47 6.46 3.97
CA ILE A 237 21.21 6.71 5.39
C ILE A 237 21.96 7.97 5.81
N LYS A 238 21.22 8.92 6.38
CA LYS A 238 21.75 10.16 6.97
C LYS A 238 21.31 10.26 8.42
N ASP A 239 22.26 10.39 9.34
CA ASP A 239 22.00 10.45 10.78
C ASP A 239 21.12 9.29 11.30
N GLY A 240 21.28 8.11 10.70
CA GLY A 240 20.53 6.89 11.03
C GLY A 240 19.10 6.82 10.48
N LEU A 241 18.66 7.81 9.70
CA LEU A 241 17.37 7.83 8.99
C LEU A 241 17.59 7.57 7.49
N GLY A 242 16.69 6.83 6.85
CA GLY A 242 16.77 6.56 5.41
C GLY A 242 16.69 5.08 5.03
N CYS A 243 17.16 4.79 3.83
CA CYS A 243 17.09 3.47 3.22
C CYS A 243 18.46 2.89 2.89
N ASN A 244 18.57 1.57 2.97
CA ASN A 244 19.76 0.81 2.63
C ASN A 244 19.79 0.48 1.13
N ILE A 245 20.60 1.23 0.39
CA ILE A 245 20.70 1.12 -1.07
C ILE A 245 21.31 -0.18 -1.57
N GLY A 246 22.20 -0.80 -0.78
CA GLY A 246 23.01 -1.95 -1.20
C GLY A 246 22.16 -3.19 -1.47
N HIS A 247 20.89 -3.13 -1.08
CA HIS A 247 19.92 -4.19 -1.28
C HIS A 247 19.29 -4.20 -2.68
N TYR A 248 19.22 -3.07 -3.40
CA TYR A 248 18.47 -2.99 -4.67
C TYR A 248 18.92 -1.92 -5.68
N LEU A 249 19.91 -1.08 -5.36
CA LEU A 249 20.42 -0.04 -6.28
C LEU A 249 21.95 0.00 -6.33
N PRO A 250 22.55 0.50 -7.43
CA PRO A 250 23.98 0.75 -7.52
C PRO A 250 24.46 1.71 -6.43
N ALA A 251 25.63 1.44 -5.85
CA ALA A 251 26.24 2.28 -4.80
C ALA A 251 26.42 3.75 -5.22
N GLU A 252 26.58 4.02 -6.51
CA GLU A 252 26.71 5.39 -7.04
C GLU A 252 25.44 6.25 -6.89
N MET A 253 24.31 5.67 -6.48
CA MET A 253 23.07 6.40 -6.20
C MET A 253 23.05 7.00 -4.78
N GLU A 254 23.98 6.61 -3.90
CA GLU A 254 24.03 7.11 -2.52
C GLU A 254 24.19 8.63 -2.46
N GLY A 255 23.37 9.29 -1.64
CA GLY A 255 23.36 10.73 -1.42
C GLY A 255 22.90 11.56 -2.61
N LYS A 256 22.43 10.94 -3.71
CA LYS A 256 21.90 11.67 -4.86
C LYS A 256 20.39 11.85 -4.73
N ILE A 257 19.94 13.07 -5.00
CA ILE A 257 18.53 13.40 -5.17
C ILE A 257 18.15 13.17 -6.63
N VAL A 258 17.26 12.23 -6.88
CA VAL A 258 16.79 11.85 -8.23
C VAL A 258 15.27 11.80 -8.28
N PRO A 259 14.64 11.86 -9.47
CA PRO A 259 13.20 11.67 -9.58
C PRO A 259 12.79 10.36 -8.91
N ASP A 260 11.74 10.41 -8.10
CA ASP A 260 11.29 9.21 -7.42
C ASP A 260 10.57 8.28 -8.41
N GLU A 261 10.98 7.02 -8.43
CA GLU A 261 10.45 5.98 -9.31
C GLU A 261 9.58 4.97 -8.54
N HIS A 262 9.48 5.08 -7.21
CA HIS A 262 8.55 4.28 -6.39
C HIS A 262 8.75 2.78 -6.64
N ILE A 263 10.01 2.36 -6.69
CA ILE A 263 10.45 1.06 -7.20
C ILE A 263 9.79 -0.10 -6.46
N HIS A 264 9.39 0.14 -5.21
CA HIS A 264 8.78 -0.83 -4.31
C HIS A 264 7.36 -0.43 -3.87
N GLU A 265 6.66 0.42 -4.62
CA GLU A 265 5.21 0.53 -4.45
C GLU A 265 4.56 -0.83 -4.74
N HIS A 266 3.58 -1.20 -3.94
CA HIS A 266 2.82 -2.43 -4.11
C HIS A 266 1.31 -2.18 -3.96
N ALA A 267 0.49 -3.06 -4.52
CA ALA A 267 -0.93 -3.10 -4.23
C ALA A 267 -1.21 -4.11 -3.10
N THR A 268 -2.31 -3.90 -2.39
CA THR A 268 -2.89 -4.86 -1.44
C THR A 268 -4.10 -5.51 -2.10
N CYS A 269 -4.16 -6.84 -2.10
CA CYS A 269 -5.15 -7.59 -2.86
C CYS A 269 -5.88 -8.61 -1.99
N PHE A 270 -7.15 -8.83 -2.31
CA PHE A 270 -7.99 -9.90 -1.75
C PHE A 270 -8.61 -10.69 -2.89
N ASN A 271 -8.68 -12.01 -2.75
CA ASN A 271 -9.54 -12.83 -3.60
C ASN A 271 -10.87 -13.07 -2.86
N VAL A 272 -11.94 -12.42 -3.32
CA VAL A 272 -13.27 -12.60 -2.75
C VAL A 272 -13.96 -13.75 -3.45
N LYS A 273 -14.42 -14.73 -2.67
CA LYS A 273 -15.03 -15.97 -3.14
C LYS A 273 -16.13 -15.70 -4.17
N ASP A 274 -16.08 -16.42 -5.29
CA ASP A 274 -16.97 -16.32 -6.45
C ASP A 274 -16.98 -14.96 -7.19
N MET A 275 -16.35 -13.93 -6.62
CA MET A 275 -16.34 -12.56 -7.14
C MET A 275 -15.02 -12.23 -7.84
N GLY A 276 -13.89 -12.72 -7.37
CA GLY A 276 -12.56 -12.46 -7.94
C GLY A 276 -11.77 -11.41 -7.16
N LEU A 277 -10.80 -10.79 -7.82
CA LEU A 277 -9.83 -9.91 -7.15
C LEU A 277 -10.42 -8.55 -6.80
N VAL A 278 -10.23 -8.13 -5.55
CA VAL A 278 -10.26 -6.72 -5.14
C VAL A 278 -8.82 -6.25 -5.06
N VAL A 279 -8.43 -5.36 -5.97
CA VAL A 279 -7.08 -4.79 -6.07
C VAL A 279 -7.11 -3.38 -5.52
N ILE A 280 -6.39 -3.16 -4.41
CA ILE A 280 -6.29 -1.86 -3.73
C ILE A 280 -4.92 -1.25 -4.03
N SER A 281 -4.92 -0.15 -4.77
CA SER A 281 -3.73 0.67 -5.00
C SER A 281 -3.90 1.97 -4.22
N SER A 282 -2.99 2.26 -3.29
CA SER A 282 -3.15 3.46 -2.46
C SER A 282 -2.91 4.76 -3.22
N CYS A 283 -1.87 4.84 -4.05
CA CYS A 283 -1.71 5.97 -4.97
C CYS A 283 -1.34 5.56 -6.40
N GLY A 284 -0.69 4.43 -6.66
CA GLY A 284 -0.62 3.88 -8.02
C GLY A 284 0.34 4.64 -8.94
N HIS A 285 1.44 5.15 -8.38
CA HIS A 285 2.50 5.85 -9.13
C HIS A 285 3.15 4.97 -10.20
N VAL A 286 3.24 3.66 -9.97
CA VAL A 286 3.72 2.69 -10.97
C VAL A 286 2.63 2.25 -11.96
N GLY A 287 1.43 2.82 -11.88
CA GLY A 287 0.30 2.59 -12.76
C GLY A 287 -0.69 1.54 -12.23
N ILE A 288 -1.97 1.91 -12.17
CA ILE A 288 -3.05 1.04 -11.69
C ILE A 288 -3.30 -0.15 -12.64
N VAL A 289 -3.16 0.03 -13.95
CA VAL A 289 -3.26 -1.08 -14.92
C VAL A 289 -2.09 -2.06 -14.70
N ASN A 290 -0.89 -1.56 -14.40
CA ASN A 290 0.24 -2.41 -14.02
C ASN A 290 -0.02 -3.18 -12.73
N SER A 291 -0.54 -2.52 -11.69
CA SER A 291 -0.90 -3.14 -10.41
C SER A 291 -1.90 -4.28 -10.59
N VAL A 292 -2.96 -4.06 -11.38
CA VAL A 292 -3.97 -5.10 -11.65
C VAL A 292 -3.38 -6.26 -12.45
N LYS A 293 -2.62 -5.98 -13.51
CA LYS A 293 -1.97 -7.04 -14.27
C LYS A 293 -1.01 -7.85 -13.38
N GLN A 294 -0.25 -7.19 -12.50
CA GLN A 294 0.65 -7.86 -11.57
C GLN A 294 -0.14 -8.74 -10.59
N ALA A 295 -1.26 -8.25 -10.06
CA ALA A 295 -2.14 -9.02 -9.20
C ALA A 295 -2.69 -10.28 -9.89
N GLN A 296 -3.11 -10.17 -11.16
CA GLN A 296 -3.57 -11.32 -11.95
C GLN A 296 -2.46 -12.36 -12.17
N GLU A 297 -1.24 -11.89 -12.46
CA GLU A 297 -0.08 -12.75 -12.68
C GLU A 297 0.31 -13.52 -11.41
N VAL A 298 0.42 -12.84 -10.27
CA VAL A 298 0.89 -13.46 -9.02
C VAL A 298 -0.16 -14.38 -8.39
N SER A 299 -1.45 -14.13 -8.67
CA SER A 299 -2.56 -14.92 -8.14
C SER A 299 -3.04 -16.03 -9.06
N GLY A 300 -2.78 -15.91 -10.37
CA GLY A 300 -3.41 -16.73 -11.40
C GLY A 300 -4.90 -16.41 -11.64
N ILE A 301 -5.49 -15.46 -10.92
CA ILE A 301 -6.91 -15.12 -10.99
C ILE A 301 -7.12 -13.99 -11.99
N GLN A 302 -7.90 -14.25 -13.03
CA GLN A 302 -8.12 -13.26 -14.10
C GLN A 302 -9.29 -12.32 -13.81
N LYS A 303 -10.32 -12.76 -13.08
CA LYS A 303 -11.51 -11.96 -12.80
C LYS A 303 -11.19 -10.82 -11.84
N ILE A 304 -11.46 -9.59 -12.25
CA ILE A 304 -11.33 -8.40 -11.42
C ILE A 304 -12.70 -7.98 -10.92
N HIS A 305 -12.91 -8.15 -9.63
CA HIS A 305 -14.14 -7.69 -9.00
C HIS A 305 -14.12 -6.18 -8.78
N ALA A 306 -13.07 -5.67 -8.15
CA ALA A 306 -12.97 -4.24 -7.89
C ALA A 306 -11.54 -3.71 -7.98
N ILE A 307 -11.41 -2.49 -8.50
CA ILE A 307 -10.19 -1.70 -8.46
C ILE A 307 -10.45 -0.51 -7.56
N VAL A 308 -9.69 -0.36 -6.48
CA VAL A 308 -9.99 0.56 -5.37
C VAL A 308 -8.76 1.40 -5.01
N GLY A 309 -8.96 2.67 -4.66
CA GLY A 309 -7.94 3.51 -4.03
C GLY A 309 -7.46 4.66 -4.92
N GLY A 310 -6.27 5.20 -4.63
CA GLY A 310 -5.66 6.27 -5.41
C GLY A 310 -4.88 5.74 -6.62
N PHE A 311 -5.01 6.42 -7.75
CA PHE A 311 -4.37 6.04 -9.01
C PHE A 311 -3.36 7.07 -9.54
N HIS A 312 -3.11 8.15 -8.78
CA HIS A 312 -2.16 9.22 -9.12
C HIS A 312 -2.41 9.90 -10.47
N LEU A 313 -3.67 9.89 -10.92
CA LEU A 313 -4.08 10.44 -12.22
C LEU A 313 -4.61 11.87 -12.13
N GLY A 314 -4.70 12.46 -10.93
CA GLY A 314 -5.13 13.85 -10.75
C GLY A 314 -4.33 14.87 -11.58
N PRO A 315 -2.98 14.77 -11.64
CA PRO A 315 -2.16 15.67 -12.45
C PRO A 315 -2.15 15.37 -13.96
N ALA A 316 -2.78 14.28 -14.41
CA ALA A 316 -2.67 13.81 -15.78
C ALA A 316 -3.40 14.72 -16.79
N PRO A 317 -2.85 14.89 -18.01
CA PRO A 317 -3.56 15.56 -19.09
C PRO A 317 -4.73 14.69 -19.62
N ALA A 318 -5.75 15.33 -20.17
CA ALA A 318 -7.02 14.69 -20.51
C ALA A 318 -6.91 13.57 -21.56
N ASP A 319 -6.04 13.72 -22.56
CA ASP A 319 -5.77 12.69 -23.57
C ASP A 319 -5.15 11.43 -22.97
N TYR A 320 -4.30 11.61 -21.95
CA TYR A 320 -3.69 10.52 -21.21
C TYR A 320 -4.70 9.81 -20.31
N LEU A 321 -5.53 10.57 -19.58
CA LEU A 321 -6.64 10.03 -18.79
C LEU A 321 -7.54 9.14 -19.63
N LYS A 322 -7.93 9.62 -20.81
CA LYS A 322 -8.80 8.88 -21.73
C LYS A 322 -8.19 7.53 -22.12
N GLN A 323 -6.89 7.49 -22.39
CA GLN A 323 -6.18 6.26 -22.73
C GLN A 323 -6.09 5.30 -21.54
N VAL A 324 -5.73 5.80 -20.36
CA VAL A 324 -5.60 4.97 -19.14
C VAL A 324 -6.96 4.41 -18.72
N VAL A 325 -8.04 5.20 -18.75
CA VAL A 325 -9.40 4.71 -18.49
C VAL A 325 -9.81 3.66 -19.52
N GLY A 326 -9.39 3.79 -20.78
CA GLY A 326 -9.59 2.78 -21.81
C GLY A 326 -8.91 1.44 -21.48
N GLU A 327 -7.67 1.48 -20.99
CA GLU A 327 -6.94 0.30 -20.50
C GLU A 327 -7.60 -0.31 -19.26
N ILE A 328 -8.04 0.50 -18.29
CA ILE A 328 -8.78 0.04 -17.11
C ILE A 328 -10.08 -0.65 -17.53
N LYS A 329 -10.81 -0.06 -18.47
CA LYS A 329 -12.04 -0.65 -19.02
C LYS A 329 -11.76 -1.98 -19.73
N ALA A 330 -10.62 -2.11 -20.41
CA ALA A 330 -10.22 -3.34 -21.08
C ALA A 330 -9.84 -4.48 -20.11
N LEU A 331 -9.49 -4.16 -18.86
CA LEU A 331 -9.36 -5.16 -17.78
C LEU A 331 -10.72 -5.72 -17.32
N ASP A 332 -11.83 -5.11 -17.75
CA ASP A 332 -13.21 -5.45 -17.43
C ASP A 332 -13.49 -5.66 -15.93
N PRO A 333 -13.19 -4.68 -15.05
CA PRO A 333 -13.56 -4.78 -13.66
C PRO A 333 -15.09 -4.75 -13.49
N ASP A 334 -15.63 -5.44 -12.49
CA ASP A 334 -17.04 -5.27 -12.13
C ASP A 334 -17.29 -3.84 -11.60
N VAL A 335 -16.37 -3.30 -10.79
CA VAL A 335 -16.48 -1.96 -10.19
C VAL A 335 -15.12 -1.24 -10.15
N LEU A 336 -15.12 0.08 -10.40
CA LEU A 336 -13.97 0.98 -10.24
C LEU A 336 -14.28 2.03 -9.16
N ILE A 337 -13.40 2.17 -8.18
CA ILE A 337 -13.60 3.04 -7.01
C ILE A 337 -12.38 3.95 -6.79
N PRO A 338 -12.26 5.04 -7.57
CA PRO A 338 -11.18 6.01 -7.41
C PRO A 338 -11.31 6.81 -6.11
N MET A 339 -10.18 7.02 -5.45
CA MET A 339 -10.02 7.76 -4.19
C MET A 339 -8.81 8.71 -4.28
N HIS A 340 -8.62 9.57 -3.27
CA HIS A 340 -7.39 10.32 -3.02
C HIS A 340 -6.81 10.99 -4.28
N CYS A 341 -5.57 10.63 -4.66
CA CYS A 341 -4.78 11.21 -5.73
C CYS A 341 -5.30 10.90 -7.15
N SER A 342 -6.40 10.15 -7.29
CA SER A 342 -7.04 9.91 -8.60
C SER A 342 -7.56 11.21 -9.23
N GLY A 343 -8.10 12.12 -8.42
CA GLY A 343 -8.60 13.43 -8.88
C GLY A 343 -9.98 13.40 -9.54
N LEU A 344 -10.71 14.51 -9.43
CA LEU A 344 -12.07 14.66 -9.98
C LEU A 344 -12.12 14.53 -11.50
N ASN A 345 -11.07 14.99 -12.20
CA ASN A 345 -10.90 14.84 -13.64
C ASN A 345 -10.90 13.35 -14.06
N PHE A 346 -10.18 12.49 -13.34
CA PHE A 346 -10.21 11.05 -13.60
C PHE A 346 -11.59 10.47 -13.32
N VAL A 347 -12.22 10.84 -12.19
CA VAL A 347 -13.57 10.35 -11.83
C VAL A 347 -14.57 10.66 -12.94
N GLN A 348 -14.55 11.89 -13.48
CA GLN A 348 -15.42 12.31 -14.57
C GLN A 348 -15.17 11.51 -15.85
N GLU A 349 -13.91 11.35 -16.25
CA GLU A 349 -13.54 10.59 -17.46
C GLU A 349 -13.92 9.10 -17.31
N ALA A 350 -13.62 8.50 -16.16
CA ALA A 350 -14.00 7.12 -15.84
C ALA A 350 -15.52 6.94 -15.88
N THR A 351 -16.28 7.85 -15.28
CA THR A 351 -17.76 7.82 -15.31
C THR A 351 -18.28 7.93 -16.74
N ALA A 352 -17.67 8.78 -17.58
CA ALA A 352 -18.06 8.92 -18.97
C ALA A 352 -17.83 7.63 -19.80
N GLN A 353 -16.75 6.89 -19.53
CA GLN A 353 -16.42 5.67 -20.29
C GLN A 353 -17.01 4.37 -19.73
N MET A 354 -17.25 4.31 -18.41
CA MET A 354 -17.61 3.08 -17.68
C MET A 354 -18.97 3.18 -16.97
N GLY A 355 -19.58 4.36 -16.89
CA GLY A 355 -20.93 4.57 -16.36
C GLY A 355 -21.10 4.07 -14.92
N ASP A 356 -22.16 3.30 -14.69
CA ASP A 356 -22.56 2.83 -13.37
C ASP A 356 -21.57 1.86 -12.69
N LYS A 357 -20.54 1.41 -13.42
CA LYS A 357 -19.42 0.65 -12.82
C LYS A 357 -18.52 1.55 -11.94
N VAL A 358 -18.58 2.87 -12.08
CA VAL A 358 -17.76 3.80 -11.30
C VAL A 358 -18.51 4.22 -10.04
N LEU A 359 -17.98 3.83 -8.88
CA LEU A 359 -18.50 4.27 -7.59
C LEU A 359 -17.52 5.27 -6.97
N VAL A 360 -18.04 6.32 -6.36
CA VAL A 360 -17.24 7.30 -5.61
C VAL A 360 -17.47 7.11 -4.12
N THR A 361 -16.46 7.42 -3.33
CA THR A 361 -16.50 7.37 -1.88
C THR A 361 -16.33 8.75 -1.28
N THR A 362 -16.54 8.81 0.02
CA THR A 362 -16.22 9.96 0.83
C THR A 362 -15.65 9.50 2.17
N THR A 363 -14.92 10.35 2.90
CA THR A 363 -14.41 10.00 4.23
C THR A 363 -15.53 9.47 5.11
N GLY A 364 -15.29 8.35 5.79
CA GLY A 364 -16.29 7.63 6.59
C GLY A 364 -17.17 6.67 5.79
N SER A 365 -16.99 6.55 4.49
CA SER A 365 -17.68 5.53 3.69
C SER A 365 -17.24 4.12 4.10
N ARG A 366 -18.19 3.18 4.08
CA ARG A 366 -17.95 1.74 4.19
C ARG A 366 -18.29 1.07 2.88
N LEU A 367 -17.31 0.41 2.28
CA LEU A 367 -17.48 -0.47 1.14
C LEU A 367 -17.66 -1.91 1.64
N THR A 368 -18.48 -2.70 0.98
CA THR A 368 -18.67 -4.13 1.28
C THR A 368 -18.67 -4.95 -0.01
N PHE A 369 -17.92 -6.04 0.00
CA PHE A 369 -17.73 -7.01 -1.08
C PHE A 369 -18.05 -8.40 -0.54
N GLY A 370 -18.78 -9.22 -1.32
CA GLY A 370 -19.28 -10.53 -0.87
C GLY A 370 -20.61 -10.41 -0.08
N ILE A 371 -21.37 -11.51 -0.04
CA ILE A 371 -22.69 -11.59 0.60
C ILE A 371 -22.52 -11.83 2.11
#